data_AF-A0A426QW11-F1
#
_entry.id   AF-A0A426QW11-F1
#
_cell.length_a   1.000
_cell.length_b   1.000
_cell.length_c   1.000
_cell.angle_alpha   90.00
_cell.angle_beta   90.00
_cell.angle_gamma   90.00
#
_symmetry.space_group_name_H-M   'P 1'
#
loop_
_entity.id
_entity.type
_entity.pdbx_description
1 polymer ?
#
loop_
_entity_poly.entity_id
_entity_poly.type
_entity_poly.pdbx_seq_one_letter_code
_entity_poly.pdbx_strand_id
1 'polypeptide(L)'
;MNQKLSDLDPGDKPTDVSDERRRRHDALLALREAIETEERVEREAAAVTADAASTALWLGASLADLAVVTGKTRQAARKRWPTLGAIHRRRTWLGNHVDDIRWAVRVVAENAPEIDVPDRAVFDELAAVDASVGREFEPSAEYDGSDPARRWHDLDRLVDVLLRGICDSGRARGGQADFALHGACGVVGYYDHAANRPDQ
;
A
#
# COMPACT_ATOMS: atom_id res chain seq x y z
N MET A 1 -21.97 -6.31 15.22
CA MET A 1 -22.96 -6.32 16.32
C MET A 1 -23.74 -7.62 16.17
N ASN A 2 -23.50 -8.63 17.01
CA ASN A 2 -24.14 -9.95 16.89
C ASN A 2 -25.55 -9.89 17.50
N GLN A 3 -26.51 -9.39 16.72
CA GLN A 3 -27.93 -9.48 17.07
C GLN A 3 -28.37 -10.92 16.79
N LYS A 4 -28.86 -11.64 17.81
CA LYS A 4 -29.18 -13.07 17.69
C LYS A 4 -30.32 -13.25 16.70
N LEU A 5 -30.35 -14.38 15.98
CA LEU A 5 -31.43 -14.72 15.02
C LEU A 5 -32.85 -14.62 15.64
N SER A 6 -32.97 -14.70 16.96
CA SER A 6 -34.23 -14.51 17.71
C SER A 6 -34.79 -13.09 17.68
N ASP A 7 -33.98 -12.09 17.33
CA ASP A 7 -34.32 -10.67 17.52
C ASP A 7 -35.02 -10.05 16.29
N LEU A 8 -35.18 -10.80 15.20
CA LEU A 8 -35.88 -10.38 13.99
C LEU A 8 -37.30 -10.94 13.86
N ASP A 9 -37.79 -11.69 14.85
CA ASP A 9 -39.19 -12.11 14.88
C ASP A 9 -40.09 -10.86 14.95
N PRO A 10 -40.82 -10.52 13.86
CA PRO A 10 -41.55 -9.26 13.79
C PRO A 10 -42.79 -9.26 14.70
N GLY A 11 -43.06 -10.37 15.41
CA GLY A 11 -44.27 -10.58 16.19
C GLY A 11 -45.50 -10.73 15.31
N ASP A 12 -46.62 -11.08 15.95
CA ASP A 12 -47.93 -11.11 15.30
C ASP A 12 -48.43 -9.68 15.08
N LYS A 13 -49.01 -9.40 13.92
CA LYS A 13 -49.76 -8.16 13.67
C LYS A 13 -51.26 -8.45 13.60
N PRO A 14 -52.12 -7.50 14.02
CA PRO A 14 -53.58 -7.69 14.01
C PRO A 14 -54.18 -7.99 12.63
N THR A 15 -53.43 -7.70 11.57
CA THR A 15 -53.84 -7.91 10.18
C THR A 15 -53.28 -9.19 9.56
N ASP A 16 -52.53 -10.00 10.32
CA ASP A 16 -51.88 -11.19 9.79
C ASP A 16 -52.92 -12.24 9.39
N VAL A 17 -52.90 -12.62 8.12
CA VAL A 17 -53.73 -13.71 7.59
C VAL A 17 -52.86 -14.96 7.41
N SER A 18 -53.28 -16.07 8.02
CA SER A 18 -52.62 -17.37 7.86
C SER A 18 -51.12 -17.37 8.22
N ASP A 19 -50.22 -17.54 7.25
CA ASP A 19 -48.78 -17.70 7.46
C ASP A 19 -47.96 -16.41 7.21
N GLU A 20 -48.61 -15.25 7.14
CA GLU A 20 -47.98 -13.96 6.83
C GLU A 20 -46.85 -13.56 7.79
N ARG A 21 -46.93 -13.89 9.08
CA ARG A 21 -45.84 -13.64 10.04
C ARG A 21 -44.55 -14.35 9.61
N ARG A 22 -44.64 -15.63 9.24
CA ARG A 22 -43.48 -16.41 8.79
C ARG A 22 -42.89 -15.80 7.53
N ARG A 23 -43.73 -15.48 6.53
CA ARG A 23 -43.28 -14.85 5.28
C ARG A 23 -42.62 -13.49 5.52
N ARG A 24 -43.14 -12.69 6.45
CA ARG A 24 -42.55 -11.40 6.86
C ARG A 24 -41.19 -11.60 7.51
N HIS A 25 -41.08 -12.55 8.44
CA HIS A 25 -39.81 -12.89 9.08
C HIS A 25 -38.77 -13.30 8.03
N ASP A 26 -39.13 -14.18 7.10
CA ASP A 26 -38.26 -14.62 6.02
C ASP A 26 -37.85 -13.45 5.11
N ALA A 27 -38.78 -12.53 4.80
CA ALA A 27 -38.50 -11.33 4.03
C ALA A 27 -37.54 -10.36 4.75
N LEU A 28 -37.64 -10.23 6.08
CA LEU A 28 -36.73 -9.41 6.89
C LEU A 28 -35.33 -10.03 6.95
N LEU A 29 -35.23 -11.36 7.04
CA LEU A 29 -33.95 -12.06 6.94
C LEU A 29 -33.30 -11.85 5.56
N ALA A 30 -34.08 -11.98 4.49
CA ALA A 30 -33.61 -11.72 3.13
C ALA A 30 -33.17 -10.24 2.95
N LEU A 31 -33.89 -9.28 3.53
CA LEU A 31 -33.48 -7.87 3.53
C LEU A 31 -32.15 -7.65 4.25
N ARG A 32 -31.94 -8.30 5.41
CA ARG A 32 -30.67 -8.20 6.12
C ARG A 32 -29.51 -8.74 5.29
N GLU A 33 -29.69 -9.92 4.68
CA GLU A 33 -28.69 -10.51 3.78
C GLU A 33 -28.40 -9.62 2.57
N ALA A 34 -29.43 -8.96 2.02
CA ALA A 34 -29.28 -8.01 0.94
C ALA A 34 -28.44 -6.79 1.36
N ILE A 35 -28.67 -6.24 2.57
CA ILE A 35 -27.87 -5.13 3.13
C ILE A 35 -26.42 -5.57 3.35
N GLU A 36 -26.19 -6.74 3.93
CA GLU A 36 -24.82 -7.27 4.13
C GLU A 36 -24.09 -7.46 2.79
N THR A 37 -24.82 -7.88 1.76
CA THR A 37 -24.30 -7.99 0.40
C THR A 37 -23.99 -6.62 -0.21
N GLU A 38 -24.89 -5.65 -0.06
CA GLU A 38 -24.68 -4.26 -0.49
C GLU A 38 -23.41 -3.68 0.15
N GLU A 39 -23.27 -3.75 1.47
CA GLU A 39 -22.09 -3.28 2.20
C GLU A 39 -20.79 -3.98 1.77
N ARG A 40 -20.86 -5.27 1.41
CA ARG A 40 -19.71 -6.00 0.87
C ARG A 40 -19.34 -5.49 -0.52
N VAL A 41 -20.31 -5.35 -1.42
CA VAL A 41 -20.10 -4.85 -2.78
C VAL A 41 -19.55 -3.41 -2.76
N GLU A 42 -20.08 -2.55 -1.90
CA GLU A 42 -19.57 -1.17 -1.74
C GLU A 42 -18.12 -1.14 -1.28
N ARG A 43 -17.74 -1.99 -0.30
CA ARG A 43 -16.36 -2.11 0.16
C ARG A 43 -15.43 -2.62 -0.92
N GLU A 44 -15.83 -3.66 -1.65
CA GLU A 44 -15.05 -4.22 -2.75
C GLU A 44 -14.85 -3.17 -3.87
N ALA A 45 -15.92 -2.48 -4.27
CA ALA A 45 -15.84 -1.41 -5.27
C ALA A 45 -14.96 -0.23 -4.80
N ALA A 46 -15.06 0.14 -3.53
CA ALA A 46 -14.21 1.17 -2.94
C ALA A 46 -12.72 0.76 -2.99
N ALA A 47 -12.41 -0.50 -2.62
CA ALA A 47 -11.06 -1.04 -2.67
C ALA A 47 -10.49 -1.04 -4.09
N VAL A 48 -11.25 -1.51 -5.09
CA VAL A 48 -10.84 -1.52 -6.49
C VAL A 48 -10.55 -0.11 -7.01
N THR A 49 -11.41 0.87 -6.69
CA THR A 49 -11.16 2.26 -7.13
C THR A 49 -10.01 2.93 -6.41
N ALA A 50 -9.74 2.56 -5.15
CA ALA A 50 -8.58 3.04 -4.41
C ALA A 50 -7.27 2.47 -4.96
N ASP A 51 -7.26 1.18 -5.31
CA ASP A 51 -6.12 0.52 -5.95
C ASP A 51 -5.78 1.15 -7.30
N ALA A 52 -6.79 1.32 -8.18
CA ALA A 52 -6.60 1.99 -9.46
C ALA A 52 -6.06 3.43 -9.33
N ALA A 53 -6.57 4.20 -8.35
CA ALA A 53 -6.08 5.55 -8.08
C ALA A 53 -4.64 5.57 -7.53
N SER A 54 -4.30 4.61 -6.68
CA SER A 54 -2.94 4.40 -6.16
C SER A 54 -1.97 4.09 -7.30
N THR A 55 -2.30 3.12 -8.16
CA THR A 55 -1.50 2.74 -9.32
C THR A 55 -1.28 3.91 -10.27
N ALA A 56 -2.33 4.71 -10.54
CA ALA A 56 -2.19 5.91 -11.36
C ALA A 56 -1.20 6.92 -10.75
N LEU A 57 -1.22 7.13 -9.43
CA LEU A 57 -0.28 8.03 -8.76
C LEU A 57 1.15 7.50 -8.76
N TRP A 58 1.34 6.19 -8.56
CA TRP A 58 2.66 5.56 -8.70
C TRP A 58 3.22 5.71 -10.12
N LEU A 59 2.35 5.72 -11.13
CA LEU A 59 2.70 6.00 -12.52
C LEU A 59 2.90 7.49 -12.82
N GLY A 60 2.69 8.39 -11.85
CA GLY A 60 2.99 9.81 -11.96
C GLY A 60 1.78 10.70 -12.26
N ALA A 61 0.55 10.17 -12.19
CA ALA A 61 -0.63 11.01 -12.21
C ALA A 61 -0.61 12.01 -11.04
N SER A 62 -1.30 13.13 -11.22
CA SER A 62 -1.53 14.13 -10.19
C SER A 62 -2.95 14.02 -9.63
N LEU A 63 -3.21 14.69 -8.51
CA LEU A 63 -4.58 14.88 -8.00
C LEU A 63 -5.48 15.64 -8.98
N ALA A 64 -4.91 16.41 -9.92
CA ALA A 64 -5.67 17.06 -10.97
C ALA A 64 -6.16 16.04 -12.01
N ASP A 65 -5.33 15.07 -12.37
CA ASP A 65 -5.71 14.03 -13.33
C ASP A 65 -6.84 13.15 -12.77
N LEU A 66 -6.76 12.82 -11.47
CA LEU A 66 -7.83 12.10 -10.80
C LEU A 66 -9.14 12.91 -10.71
N ALA A 67 -9.03 14.22 -10.52
CA ALA A 67 -10.19 15.12 -10.53
C ALA A 67 -10.90 15.11 -11.90
N VAL A 68 -10.12 15.10 -13.00
CA VAL A 68 -10.64 14.98 -14.38
C VAL A 68 -11.38 13.67 -14.57
N VAL A 69 -10.76 12.53 -14.21
CA VAL A 69 -11.35 11.19 -14.38
C VAL A 69 -12.64 11.02 -13.55
N THR A 70 -12.66 11.56 -12.33
CA THR A 70 -13.83 11.44 -11.45
C THR A 70 -14.93 12.47 -11.74
N GLY A 71 -14.66 13.49 -12.55
CA GLY A 71 -15.54 14.64 -12.75
C GLY A 71 -15.78 15.45 -11.47
N LYS A 72 -14.84 15.39 -10.51
CA LYS A 72 -14.93 16.05 -9.19
C LYS A 72 -13.78 17.02 -8.98
N THR A 73 -13.81 17.78 -7.89
CA THR A 73 -12.70 18.67 -7.52
C THR A 73 -11.52 17.88 -6.93
N ARG A 74 -10.32 18.48 -6.93
CA ARG A 74 -9.13 17.91 -6.26
C ARG A 74 -9.38 17.63 -4.77
N GLN A 75 -10.12 18.51 -4.09
CA GLN A 75 -10.46 18.35 -2.67
C GLN A 75 -11.37 17.13 -2.45
N ALA A 76 -12.32 16.90 -3.36
CA ALA A 76 -13.17 15.71 -3.30
C ALA A 76 -12.36 14.41 -3.51
N ALA A 77 -11.39 14.42 -4.44
CA ALA A 77 -10.48 13.28 -4.63
C ALA A 77 -9.63 13.01 -3.37
N ARG A 78 -9.06 14.05 -2.74
CA ARG A 78 -8.32 13.94 -1.48
C ARG A 78 -9.17 13.39 -0.33
N LYS A 79 -10.43 13.85 -0.23
CA LYS A 79 -11.37 13.35 0.79
C LYS A 79 -11.73 11.88 0.55
N ARG A 80 -11.88 11.48 -0.71
CA ARG A 80 -12.20 10.10 -1.09
C ARG A 80 -11.03 9.15 -0.85
N TRP A 81 -9.80 9.59 -1.13
CA TRP A 81 -8.60 8.77 -0.98
C TRP A 81 -7.51 9.53 -0.17
N PRO A 82 -7.56 9.46 1.17
CA PRO A 82 -6.67 10.23 2.04
C PRO A 82 -5.17 9.89 1.89
N THR A 83 -4.84 8.67 1.47
CA THR A 83 -3.46 8.16 1.37
C THR A 83 -2.73 8.62 0.11
N LEU A 84 -3.43 9.20 -0.87
CA LEU A 84 -2.81 9.57 -2.16
C LEU A 84 -1.74 10.66 -2.04
N GLY A 85 -1.88 11.57 -1.08
CA GLY A 85 -0.85 12.59 -0.82
C GLY A 85 0.50 11.95 -0.43
N ALA A 86 0.46 10.90 0.38
CA ALA A 86 1.66 10.16 0.76
C ALA A 86 2.28 9.43 -0.43
N ILE A 87 1.46 8.78 -1.27
CA ILE A 87 1.95 8.12 -2.50
C ILE A 87 2.64 9.12 -3.42
N HIS A 88 2.03 10.29 -3.65
CA HIS A 88 2.61 11.32 -4.50
C HIS A 88 3.99 11.77 -3.99
N ARG A 89 4.12 12.09 -2.70
CA ARG A 89 5.39 12.53 -2.11
C ARG A 89 6.47 11.46 -2.19
N ARG A 90 6.13 10.21 -1.83
CA ARG A 90 7.03 9.06 -1.94
C ARG A 90 7.51 8.89 -3.37
N ARG A 91 6.58 8.85 -4.31
CA ARG A 91 6.87 8.66 -5.73
C ARG A 91 7.78 9.76 -6.29
N THR A 92 7.54 11.02 -5.92
CA THR A 92 8.39 12.14 -6.31
C THR A 92 9.81 12.00 -5.77
N TRP A 93 9.96 11.65 -4.49
CA TRP A 93 11.28 11.46 -3.89
C TRP A 93 12.01 10.28 -4.53
N LEU A 94 11.36 9.12 -4.66
CA LEU A 94 11.94 7.92 -5.24
C LEU A 94 12.44 8.16 -6.67
N GLY A 95 11.68 8.90 -7.48
CA GLY A 95 12.08 9.24 -8.85
C GLY A 95 13.36 10.06 -8.96
N ASN A 96 13.75 10.76 -7.90
CA ASN A 96 14.96 11.59 -7.88
C ASN A 96 16.16 10.90 -7.22
N HIS A 97 15.97 9.72 -6.61
CA HIS A 97 17.00 9.05 -5.78
C HIS A 97 17.21 7.59 -6.15
N VAL A 98 16.83 7.17 -7.36
CA VAL A 98 16.97 5.77 -7.81
C VAL A 98 18.41 5.29 -7.63
N ASP A 99 19.39 6.04 -8.13
CA ASP A 99 20.81 5.68 -8.05
C ASP A 99 21.34 5.69 -6.62
N ASP A 100 20.91 6.66 -5.80
CA ASP A 100 21.32 6.77 -4.39
C ASP A 100 20.83 5.57 -3.57
N ILE A 101 19.58 5.16 -3.79
CA ILE A 101 18.99 3.98 -3.14
C ILE A 101 19.76 2.74 -3.54
N ARG A 102 19.97 2.52 -4.84
CA ARG A 102 20.70 1.34 -5.34
C ARG A 102 22.15 1.33 -4.88
N TRP A 103 22.79 2.49 -4.78
CA TRP A 103 24.11 2.62 -4.19
C TRP A 103 24.12 2.18 -2.72
N ALA A 104 23.19 2.66 -1.91
CA ALA A 104 23.09 2.27 -0.51
C ALA A 104 22.82 0.77 -0.34
N VAL A 105 21.92 0.21 -1.14
CA VAL A 105 21.64 -1.23 -1.18
C VAL A 105 22.89 -2.03 -1.49
N ARG A 106 23.63 -1.65 -2.54
CA ARG A 106 24.88 -2.32 -2.91
C ARG A 106 25.91 -2.28 -1.78
N VAL A 107 26.13 -1.10 -1.17
CA VAL A 107 27.10 -0.95 -0.08
C VAL A 107 26.72 -1.79 1.14
N VAL A 108 25.43 -1.87 1.49
CA VAL A 108 24.94 -2.78 2.54
C VAL A 108 25.17 -4.24 2.16
N ALA A 109 24.83 -4.65 0.95
CA ALA A 109 24.99 -6.02 0.48
C ALA A 109 26.47 -6.46 0.46
N GLU A 110 27.38 -5.58 0.02
CA GLU A 110 28.83 -5.83 0.03
C GLU A 110 29.39 -6.04 1.44
N ASN A 111 28.78 -5.42 2.45
CA ASN A 111 29.18 -5.53 3.86
C ASN A 111 28.31 -6.51 4.68
N ALA A 112 27.39 -7.24 4.03
CA ALA A 112 26.47 -8.16 4.71
C ALA A 112 27.13 -9.22 5.62
N PRO A 113 28.34 -9.74 5.36
CA PRO A 113 29.02 -10.66 6.29
C PRO A 113 29.38 -10.04 7.65
N GLU A 114 29.47 -8.72 7.73
CA GLU A 114 29.86 -7.95 8.92
C GLU A 114 28.68 -7.21 9.59
N ILE A 115 27.47 -7.38 9.07
CA ILE A 115 26.24 -6.83 9.63
C ILE A 115 25.39 -7.97 10.21
N ASP A 116 25.19 -7.94 11.52
CA ASP A 116 24.33 -8.88 12.23
C ASP A 116 22.87 -8.43 12.15
N VAL A 117 22.00 -9.29 11.63
CA VAL A 117 20.54 -9.10 11.55
C VAL A 117 19.82 -10.36 12.07
N PRO A 118 18.57 -10.26 12.57
CA PRO A 118 17.82 -11.42 13.07
C PRO A 118 17.56 -12.50 12.01
N ASP A 119 17.26 -12.08 10.78
CA ASP A 119 17.04 -12.96 9.64
C ASP A 119 17.98 -12.58 8.49
N ARG A 120 18.92 -13.48 8.17
CA ARG A 120 19.89 -13.28 7.09
C ARG A 120 19.28 -13.35 5.70
N ALA A 121 18.08 -13.95 5.54
CA ALA A 121 17.38 -14.02 4.26
C ALA A 121 17.03 -12.63 3.72
N VAL A 122 16.99 -11.60 4.58
CA VAL A 122 16.79 -10.20 4.17
C VAL A 122 17.82 -9.74 3.14
N PHE A 123 19.07 -10.23 3.19
CA PHE A 123 20.10 -9.85 2.22
C PHE A 123 19.88 -10.52 0.85
N ASP A 124 19.39 -11.76 0.83
CA ASP A 124 19.03 -12.44 -0.41
C ASP A 124 17.82 -11.77 -1.07
N GLU A 125 16.83 -11.37 -0.25
CA GLU A 125 15.68 -10.60 -0.70
C GLU A 125 16.09 -9.22 -1.22
N LEU A 126 16.96 -8.51 -0.49
CA LEU A 126 17.54 -7.22 -0.89
C LEU A 126 18.22 -7.31 -2.26
N ALA A 127 19.06 -8.33 -2.48
CA ALA A 127 19.73 -8.55 -3.75
C ALA A 127 18.75 -8.89 -4.88
N ALA A 128 17.72 -9.71 -4.61
CA ALA A 128 16.72 -10.08 -5.59
C ALA A 128 15.87 -8.87 -6.04
N VAL A 129 15.47 -8.02 -5.09
CA VAL A 129 14.69 -6.81 -5.37
C VAL A 129 15.56 -5.76 -6.07
N ASP A 130 16.82 -5.54 -5.68
CA ASP A 130 17.71 -4.62 -6.41
C ASP A 130 17.97 -5.07 -7.84
N ALA A 131 18.13 -6.37 -8.07
CA ALA A 131 18.24 -6.90 -9.42
C ALA A 131 16.96 -6.67 -10.24
N SER A 132 15.77 -6.75 -9.61
CA SER A 132 14.49 -6.39 -10.23
C SER A 132 14.47 -4.92 -10.64
N VAL A 133 14.73 -4.02 -9.68
CA VAL A 133 14.80 -2.57 -9.92
C VAL A 133 15.80 -2.23 -11.02
N GLY A 134 16.98 -2.86 -11.00
CA GLY A 134 18.00 -2.65 -12.02
C GLY A 134 17.51 -2.95 -13.43
N ARG A 135 16.76 -4.04 -13.63
CA ARG A 135 16.17 -4.37 -14.94
C ARG A 135 15.06 -3.41 -15.34
N GLU A 136 14.18 -3.08 -14.40
CA GLU A 136 12.96 -2.28 -14.66
C GLU A 136 13.22 -0.77 -14.86
N PHE A 137 14.39 -0.28 -14.46
CA PHE A 137 14.82 1.11 -14.65
C PHE A 137 15.80 1.30 -15.81
N GLU A 138 16.14 0.25 -16.56
CA GLU A 138 16.90 0.41 -17.80
C GLU A 138 16.09 1.22 -18.83
N PRO A 139 16.72 2.07 -19.68
CA PRO A 139 16.02 2.91 -20.64
C PRO A 139 15.14 2.14 -21.64
N SER A 140 15.50 0.89 -21.93
CA SER A 140 14.78 0.01 -22.85
C SER A 140 13.84 -0.98 -22.15
N ALA A 141 13.61 -0.83 -20.85
CA ALA A 141 12.70 -1.71 -20.11
C ALA A 141 11.27 -1.53 -20.63
N GLU A 142 10.67 -2.63 -21.10
CA GLU A 142 9.26 -2.70 -21.44
C GLU A 142 8.51 -3.43 -20.34
N TYR A 143 7.29 -2.99 -20.07
CA TYR A 143 6.44 -3.59 -19.05
C TYR A 143 5.66 -4.78 -19.63
N ASP A 144 5.83 -5.97 -19.05
CA ASP A 144 5.17 -7.21 -19.47
C ASP A 144 4.36 -7.92 -18.35
N GLY A 145 4.22 -7.27 -17.19
CA GLY A 145 3.64 -7.85 -15.98
C GLY A 145 2.14 -7.60 -15.76
N SER A 146 1.65 -7.97 -14.57
CA SER A 146 0.29 -7.69 -14.10
C SER A 146 0.17 -6.51 -13.13
N ASP A 147 1.28 -6.03 -12.56
CA ASP A 147 1.36 -4.81 -11.73
C ASP A 147 2.06 -3.65 -12.48
N PRO A 148 1.30 -2.68 -13.05
CA PRO A 148 1.86 -1.60 -13.86
C PRO A 148 2.87 -0.72 -13.13
N ALA A 149 2.77 -0.63 -11.80
CA ALA A 149 3.61 0.21 -10.98
C ALA A 149 4.75 -0.56 -10.30
N ARG A 150 4.95 -1.84 -10.65
CA ARG A 150 5.90 -2.75 -10.01
C ARG A 150 7.28 -2.16 -9.79
N ARG A 151 7.85 -1.47 -10.79
CA ARG A 151 9.18 -0.86 -10.64
C ARG A 151 9.25 0.12 -9.47
N TRP A 152 8.18 0.90 -9.25
CA TRP A 152 8.10 1.84 -8.16
C TRP A 152 7.82 1.14 -6.83
N HIS A 153 7.01 0.08 -6.84
CA HIS A 153 6.78 -0.74 -5.66
C HIS A 153 8.04 -1.46 -5.18
N ASP A 154 8.84 -2.02 -6.10
CA ASP A 154 10.11 -2.65 -5.79
C ASP A 154 11.12 -1.63 -5.25
N LEU A 155 11.19 -0.43 -5.85
CA LEU A 155 12.05 0.66 -5.35
C LEU A 155 11.60 1.17 -3.96
N ASP A 156 10.29 1.31 -3.73
CA ASP A 156 9.71 1.65 -2.43
C ASP A 156 10.03 0.58 -1.39
N ARG A 157 9.89 -0.71 -1.75
CA ARG A 157 10.21 -1.86 -0.90
C ARG A 157 11.67 -1.92 -0.49
N LEU A 158 12.60 -1.60 -1.41
CA LEU A 158 14.04 -1.50 -1.06
C LEU A 158 14.26 -0.57 0.11
N VAL A 159 13.61 0.60 0.11
CA VAL A 159 13.82 1.62 1.16
C VAL A 159 12.96 1.35 2.39
N ASP A 160 11.64 1.29 2.21
CA ASP A 160 10.66 1.35 3.31
C ASP A 160 10.52 0.02 4.07
N VAL A 161 10.94 -1.09 3.45
CA VAL A 161 10.86 -2.43 4.05
C VAL A 161 12.25 -2.97 4.33
N LEU A 162 13.09 -3.10 3.31
CA LEU A 162 14.34 -3.88 3.42
C LEU A 162 15.46 -3.09 4.09
N LEU A 163 15.82 -1.91 3.56
CA LEU A 163 16.81 -1.04 4.21
C LEU A 163 16.34 -0.57 5.58
N ARG A 164 15.05 -0.21 5.73
CA ARG A 164 14.46 0.12 7.03
C ARG A 164 14.60 -1.04 8.02
N GLY A 165 14.20 -2.26 7.65
CA GLY A 165 14.29 -3.43 8.52
C GLY A 165 15.74 -3.73 8.95
N ILE A 166 16.70 -3.57 8.03
CA ILE A 166 18.13 -3.68 8.34
C ILE A 166 18.57 -2.54 9.27
N CYS A 167 18.12 -1.31 9.07
CA CYS A 167 18.42 -0.19 9.97
C CYS A 167 17.86 -0.35 11.39
N ASP A 168 16.66 -0.88 11.50
CA ASP A 168 15.97 -1.04 12.78
C ASP A 168 16.56 -2.17 13.62
N SER A 169 17.11 -3.21 12.98
CA SER A 169 17.53 -4.45 13.66
C SER A 169 19.02 -4.79 13.50
N GLY A 170 19.69 -4.17 12.53
CA GLY A 170 21.06 -4.45 12.14
C GLY A 170 22.08 -3.92 13.13
N ARG A 171 23.16 -4.68 13.33
CA ARG A 171 24.32 -4.27 14.12
C ARG A 171 25.59 -4.56 13.34
N ALA A 172 26.31 -3.51 12.98
CA ALA A 172 27.60 -3.66 12.34
C ALA A 172 28.68 -4.07 13.36
N ARG A 173 29.63 -4.89 12.91
CA ARG A 173 30.78 -5.34 13.72
C ARG A 173 31.96 -4.36 13.73
N GLY A 174 31.84 -3.23 13.04
CA GLY A 174 32.86 -2.18 12.94
C GLY A 174 33.13 -1.73 11.50
N GLY A 175 33.93 -0.67 11.36
CA GLY A 175 34.61 -0.34 10.10
C GLY A 175 33.67 0.01 8.94
N GLN A 176 33.81 -0.72 7.82
CA GLN A 176 33.01 -0.45 6.61
C GLN A 176 31.54 -0.84 6.78
N ALA A 177 31.24 -1.81 7.64
CA ALA A 177 29.86 -2.17 7.98
C ALA A 177 29.13 -1.04 8.72
N ASP A 178 29.82 -0.32 9.62
CA ASP A 178 29.24 0.84 10.30
C ASP A 178 28.90 1.95 9.29
N PHE A 179 29.83 2.23 8.36
CA PHE A 179 29.62 3.20 7.31
C PHE A 179 28.42 2.83 6.42
N ALA A 180 28.34 1.56 6.00
CA ALA A 180 27.25 1.03 5.19
C ALA A 180 25.89 1.19 5.88
N LEU A 181 25.80 0.76 7.15
CA LEU A 181 24.56 0.83 7.92
C LEU A 181 24.15 2.28 8.18
N HIS A 182 25.08 3.15 8.60
CA HIS A 182 24.80 4.57 8.80
C HIS A 182 24.33 5.27 7.51
N GLY A 183 24.98 4.97 6.37
CA GLY A 183 24.57 5.50 5.07
C GLY A 183 23.14 5.09 4.71
N ALA A 184 22.82 3.80 4.84
CA ALA A 184 21.47 3.29 4.60
C ALA A 184 20.43 3.95 5.50
N CYS A 185 20.72 4.14 6.79
CA CYS A 185 19.77 4.78 7.71
C CYS A 185 19.61 6.28 7.44
N GLY A 186 20.63 6.93 6.89
CA GLY A 186 20.51 8.27 6.33
C GLY A 186 19.50 8.32 5.18
N VAL A 187 19.60 7.39 4.21
CA VAL A 187 18.65 7.28 3.08
C VAL A 187 17.22 7.05 3.58
N VAL A 188 17.03 6.12 4.52
CA VAL A 188 15.71 5.85 5.14
C VAL A 188 15.18 7.10 5.85
N GLY A 189 16.03 7.81 6.61
CA GLY A 189 15.63 9.04 7.29
C GLY A 189 15.23 10.17 6.34
N TYR A 190 15.93 10.34 5.21
CA TYR A 190 15.53 11.31 4.20
C TYR A 190 14.21 10.94 3.51
N TYR A 191 14.02 9.65 3.22
CA TYR A 191 12.77 9.13 2.69
C TYR A 191 11.61 9.39 3.66
N ASP A 192 11.78 9.15 4.96
CA ASP A 192 10.76 9.44 5.98
C ASP A 192 10.41 10.92 6.04
N HIS A 193 11.42 11.78 5.98
CA HIS A 193 11.20 13.22 5.96
C HIS A 193 10.39 13.65 4.73
N ALA A 194 10.65 13.07 3.56
CA ALA A 194 9.91 13.35 2.34
C ALA A 194 8.48 12.79 2.36
N ALA A 195 8.30 11.55 2.83
CA ALA A 195 7.00 10.88 2.88
C ALA A 195 6.03 11.54 3.87
N ASN A 196 6.55 11.99 5.02
CA ASN A 196 5.77 12.56 6.12
C ASN A 196 5.65 14.09 6.10
N ARG A 197 6.23 14.76 5.10
CA ARG A 197 6.13 16.22 4.98
C ARG A 197 4.66 16.63 4.78
N PRO A 198 4.10 17.54 5.60
CA PRO A 198 2.76 18.06 5.36
C PRO A 198 2.73 18.81 4.03
N ASP A 199 1.64 18.64 3.27
CA ASP A 199 1.42 19.40 2.03
C ASP A 199 1.38 20.89 2.39
N GLN A 200 2.31 21.67 1.84
CA GLN A 200 2.26 23.14 1.88
C GLN A 200 1.29 23.66 0.82
#